data_AF-A0A6P2AHK5-F1
#
_entry.id   AF-A0A6P2AHK5-F1
#
_cell.length_a   1.000
_cell.length_b   1.000
_cell.length_c   1.000
_cell.angle_alpha   90.00
_cell.angle_beta   90.00
_cell.angle_gamma   90.00
#
_symmetry.space_group_name_H-M   'P 1'
#
loop_
_entity.id
_entity.type
_entity.pdbx_description
1 polymer ?
#
loop_
_entity_poly.entity_id
_entity_poly.type
_entity_poly.pdbx_seq_one_letter_code
_entity_poly.pdbx_strand_id
1 'polypeptide(L)'
;MFSRFLRLVRRTSGNQGATSNAPTADLPWLSRESIAHLLVTEEDLPHVDWGMAEAWIEHQSAPEQAEMSAADLHRAIAAAWLDELRDALATDSRRWRTAQVEGLAPLEGNIGPRAAAAADRSLRVIGEALREIRGEPRNNPIPPIGIVALGTHEEYYSFIARFYADEDEYATSGGLYIRSTAEEFPVLAIAAQATFAIEETMAHELTHHAFAPDRPELGHLPMWVEEGLAQMMEEYVTRAPRFVFDREILERHQALWLEIGLDGFASGESFHSPEGEEQELSYNLAEALTRSLATTRRADFFAFVRACRNERQDHELAAREHLGGTVEELAESMISSKTH
;
A
#
# COMPACT_ATOMS: atom_id res chain seq x y z
N MET A 1 -25.12 -8.59 -7.51
CA MET A 1 -25.28 -7.22 -6.96
C MET A 1 -24.04 -6.33 -7.15
N PHE A 2 -22.86 -6.86 -7.49
CA PHE A 2 -21.64 -6.09 -7.86
C PHE A 2 -21.76 -5.25 -9.16
N SER A 3 -22.69 -5.60 -10.06
CA SER A 3 -22.96 -4.82 -11.27
C SER A 3 -23.46 -3.39 -11.00
N ARG A 4 -23.99 -3.07 -9.81
CA ARG A 4 -24.45 -1.71 -9.48
C ARG A 4 -23.29 -0.81 -9.05
N PHE A 5 -22.31 -1.34 -8.32
CA PHE A 5 -21.06 -0.63 -7.99
C PHE A 5 -20.27 -0.27 -9.26
N LEU A 6 -20.09 -1.23 -10.18
CA LEU A 6 -19.42 -1.01 -11.46
C LEU A 6 -20.17 -0.09 -12.45
N ARG A 7 -21.51 0.00 -12.37
CA ARG A 7 -22.32 0.85 -13.28
C ARG A 7 -22.35 2.32 -12.86
N LEU A 8 -22.20 2.62 -11.58
CA LEU A 8 -22.35 4.00 -11.10
C LEU A 8 -21.07 4.82 -11.31
N VAL A 9 -19.88 4.21 -11.25
CA VAL A 9 -18.59 4.86 -11.59
C VAL A 9 -18.38 4.97 -13.11
N ARG A 10 -19.01 4.10 -13.91
CA ARG A 10 -18.97 4.18 -15.39
C ARG A 10 -19.54 5.47 -15.98
N ARG A 11 -20.27 6.30 -15.21
CA ARG A 11 -20.82 7.57 -15.71
C ARG A 11 -19.80 8.72 -15.77
N THR A 12 -18.59 8.57 -15.22
CA THR A 12 -17.56 9.63 -15.25
C THR A 12 -16.33 9.29 -16.10
N SER A 13 -16.17 8.05 -16.56
CA SER A 13 -14.99 7.64 -17.35
C SER A 13 -15.30 7.62 -18.85
N GLY A 14 -15.34 8.81 -19.45
CA GLY A 14 -15.34 8.99 -20.89
C GLY A 14 -14.01 8.52 -21.50
N ASN A 15 -14.14 7.64 -22.49
CA ASN A 15 -13.10 7.06 -23.32
C ASN A 15 -12.21 8.13 -24.00
N GLN A 16 -10.91 8.16 -23.72
CA GLN A 16 -9.89 8.62 -24.65
C GLN A 16 -8.64 7.76 -24.50
N GLY A 17 -8.43 6.88 -25.48
CA GLY A 17 -7.09 6.40 -25.80
C GLY A 17 -6.30 7.59 -26.33
N ALA A 18 -5.32 8.02 -25.56
CA ALA A 18 -4.30 8.95 -26.01
C ALA A 18 -2.95 8.38 -25.55
N THR A 19 -2.17 7.91 -26.52
CA THR A 19 -0.71 7.79 -26.39
C THR A 19 -0.18 9.19 -26.08
N SER A 20 -0.01 9.52 -24.80
CA SER A 20 0.51 10.82 -24.41
C SER A 20 2.03 10.83 -24.60
N ASN A 21 2.48 11.44 -25.70
CA ASN A 21 3.77 12.13 -25.75
C ASN A 21 3.70 13.35 -24.81
N ALA A 22 3.62 13.10 -23.50
CA ALA A 22 3.87 14.14 -22.52
C ALA A 22 5.37 14.47 -22.57
N PRO A 23 5.77 15.76 -22.55
CA PRO A 23 7.18 16.09 -22.36
C PRO A 23 7.64 15.41 -21.08
N THR A 24 8.77 14.69 -21.13
CA THR A 24 9.45 14.17 -19.93
C THR A 24 9.57 15.33 -18.96
N ALA A 25 8.77 15.29 -17.90
CA ALA A 25 8.88 16.26 -16.82
C ALA A 25 10.35 16.29 -16.37
N ASP A 26 10.85 17.49 -16.11
CA ASP A 26 12.18 17.69 -15.52
C ASP A 26 12.08 17.24 -14.06
N LEU A 27 12.01 15.92 -13.84
CA LEU A 27 11.93 15.35 -12.48
C LEU A 27 13.30 15.47 -11.83
N PRO A 28 13.33 15.75 -10.52
CA PRO A 28 14.54 16.04 -9.79
C PRO A 28 15.57 14.91 -9.93
N TRP A 29 16.84 15.30 -9.92
CA TRP A 29 17.96 14.42 -10.13
C TRP A 29 19.16 14.88 -9.31
N LEU A 30 19.93 13.92 -8.80
CA LEU A 30 21.24 14.10 -8.21
C LEU A 30 22.22 13.11 -8.84
N SER A 31 23.50 13.45 -8.82
CA SER A 31 24.54 12.51 -9.23
C SER A 31 24.78 11.47 -8.13
N ARG A 32 25.26 10.28 -8.52
CA ARG A 32 25.70 9.22 -7.60
C ARG A 32 26.78 9.70 -6.63
N GLU A 33 27.74 10.47 -7.12
CA GLU A 33 28.81 11.07 -6.32
C GLU A 33 28.24 11.99 -5.23
N SER A 34 27.14 12.69 -5.51
CA SER A 34 26.49 13.60 -4.56
C SER A 34 25.88 12.89 -3.37
N ILE A 35 25.44 11.63 -3.54
CA ILE A 35 24.77 10.86 -2.49
C ILE A 35 25.65 9.75 -1.90
N ALA A 36 26.87 9.54 -2.41
CA ALA A 36 27.72 8.42 -1.98
C ALA A 36 27.99 8.40 -0.47
N HIS A 37 28.08 9.58 0.15
CA HIS A 37 28.26 9.72 1.60
C HIS A 37 26.98 9.43 2.40
N LEU A 38 25.83 9.29 1.74
CA LEU A 38 24.52 8.97 2.34
C LEU A 38 24.20 7.47 2.32
N LEU A 39 25.09 6.65 1.75
CA LEU A 39 24.86 5.23 1.54
C LEU A 39 25.60 4.38 2.56
N VAL A 40 24.93 3.32 3.01
CA VAL A 40 25.49 2.23 3.79
C VAL A 40 25.33 0.93 3.01
N THR A 41 26.20 -0.04 3.24
CA THR A 41 26.13 -1.36 2.57
C THR A 41 25.81 -2.43 3.60
N GLU A 42 24.75 -3.18 3.34
CA GLU A 42 24.29 -4.31 4.15
C GLU A 42 23.84 -5.44 3.22
N GLU A 43 24.16 -6.69 3.55
CA GLU A 43 23.93 -7.85 2.67
C GLU A 43 24.44 -7.62 1.22
N ASP A 44 25.59 -6.95 1.10
CA ASP A 44 26.20 -6.52 -0.18
C ASP A 44 25.34 -5.56 -1.05
N LEU A 45 24.23 -5.05 -0.51
CA LEU A 45 23.34 -4.10 -1.17
C LEU A 45 23.48 -2.69 -0.58
N PRO A 46 23.46 -1.63 -1.42
CA PRO A 46 23.46 -0.26 -0.94
C PRO A 46 22.07 0.10 -0.40
N HIS A 47 22.03 0.73 0.76
CA HIS A 47 20.84 1.34 1.37
C HIS A 47 21.11 2.80 1.68
N VAL A 48 20.07 3.63 1.64
CA VAL A 48 20.15 5.02 2.12
C VAL A 48 20.13 5.02 3.65
N ASP A 49 21.08 5.70 4.27
CA ASP A 49 20.98 6.12 5.66
C ASP A 49 20.07 7.35 5.71
N TRP A 50 18.77 7.13 5.89
CA TRP A 50 17.79 8.22 5.89
C TRP A 50 18.01 9.19 7.04
N GLY A 51 18.55 8.75 8.19
CA GLY A 51 18.88 9.68 9.28
C GLY A 51 19.95 10.70 8.88
N MET A 52 20.98 10.25 8.17
CA MET A 52 21.99 11.15 7.61
C MET A 52 21.47 11.94 6.40
N ALA A 53 20.65 11.32 5.56
CA ALA A 53 20.02 11.97 4.41
C ALA A 53 19.14 13.14 4.87
N GLU A 54 18.34 12.99 5.93
CA GLU A 54 17.49 14.05 6.46
C GLU A 54 18.29 15.25 6.95
N ALA A 55 19.36 15.02 7.71
CA ALA A 55 20.26 16.10 8.14
C ALA A 55 20.89 16.83 6.94
N TRP A 56 21.21 16.09 5.88
CA TRP A 56 21.73 16.68 4.64
C TRP A 56 20.65 17.46 3.90
N ILE A 57 19.43 16.92 3.76
CA ILE A 57 18.28 17.56 3.08
C ILE A 57 17.90 18.86 3.80
N GLU A 58 17.82 18.86 5.14
CA GLU A 58 17.53 20.06 5.93
C GLU A 58 18.57 21.15 5.64
N HIS A 59 19.85 20.79 5.59
CA HIS A 59 20.92 21.73 5.27
C HIS A 59 20.84 22.29 3.85
N GLN A 60 20.52 21.46 2.85
CA GLN A 60 20.43 21.88 1.45
C GLN A 60 19.17 22.68 1.14
N SER A 61 18.07 22.42 1.84
CA SER A 61 16.77 23.05 1.60
C SER A 61 16.49 24.28 2.48
N ALA A 62 17.30 24.52 3.52
CA ALA A 62 17.19 25.70 4.39
C ALA A 62 17.47 27.07 3.73
N PRO A 63 18.39 27.22 2.75
CA PRO A 63 18.65 28.51 2.12
C PRO A 63 17.45 29.06 1.35
N GLU A 64 17.20 30.36 1.43
CA GLU A 64 16.11 31.04 0.71
C GLU A 64 16.24 30.92 -0.83
N GLN A 65 17.44 30.59 -1.32
CA GLN A 65 17.74 30.35 -2.74
C GLN A 65 17.94 28.86 -3.07
N ALA A 66 17.46 27.93 -2.24
CA ALA A 66 17.56 26.50 -2.53
C ALA A 66 16.94 26.17 -3.90
N GLU A 67 17.70 25.45 -4.74
CA GLU A 67 17.27 25.08 -6.09
C GLU A 67 16.22 23.96 -6.09
N MET A 68 16.17 23.17 -5.02
CA MET A 68 15.29 22.02 -4.87
C MET A 68 14.56 22.07 -3.52
N SER A 69 13.29 21.70 -3.51
CA SER A 69 12.56 21.51 -2.25
C SER A 69 13.06 20.27 -1.51
N ALA A 70 12.76 20.15 -0.21
CA ALA A 70 13.07 18.94 0.54
C ALA A 70 12.47 17.70 -0.15
N ALA A 71 11.20 17.72 -0.56
CA ALA A 71 10.55 16.61 -1.26
C ALA A 71 11.24 16.23 -2.59
N ASP A 72 11.75 17.22 -3.33
CA ASP A 72 12.53 16.98 -4.55
C ASP A 72 13.87 16.30 -4.24
N LEU A 73 14.53 16.70 -3.15
CA LEU A 73 15.79 16.09 -2.69
C LEU A 73 15.59 14.63 -2.25
N HIS A 74 14.55 14.33 -1.46
CA HIS A 74 14.22 12.94 -1.09
C HIS A 74 14.07 12.05 -2.32
N ARG A 75 13.30 12.53 -3.30
CA ARG A 75 13.07 11.80 -4.54
C ARG A 75 14.34 11.66 -5.39
N ALA A 76 15.17 12.70 -5.46
CA ALA A 76 16.42 12.64 -6.20
C ALA A 76 17.45 11.71 -5.55
N ILE A 77 17.51 11.67 -4.22
CA ILE A 77 18.32 10.72 -3.45
C ILE A 77 17.85 9.30 -3.77
N ALA A 78 16.55 9.03 -3.66
CA ALA A 78 16.00 7.72 -4.00
C ALA A 78 16.30 7.32 -5.46
N ALA A 79 16.17 8.27 -6.41
CA ALA A 79 16.47 8.00 -7.81
C ALA A 79 17.94 7.60 -8.04
N ALA A 80 18.89 8.33 -7.42
CA ALA A 80 20.31 8.03 -7.52
C ALA A 80 20.69 6.74 -6.76
N TRP A 81 20.05 6.48 -5.61
CA TRP A 81 20.21 5.23 -4.87
C TRP A 81 19.74 4.02 -5.69
N LEU A 82 18.62 4.12 -6.42
CA LEU A 82 18.18 3.03 -7.31
C LEU A 82 19.16 2.75 -8.46
N ASP A 83 19.99 3.73 -8.88
CA ASP A 83 21.09 3.47 -9.82
C ASP A 83 22.23 2.69 -9.15
N GLU A 84 22.53 2.95 -7.88
CA GLU A 84 23.51 2.18 -7.09
C GLU A 84 23.01 0.75 -6.84
N LEU A 85 21.75 0.61 -6.43
CA LEU A 85 21.12 -0.67 -6.20
C LEU A 85 21.10 -1.52 -7.47
N ARG A 86 20.73 -0.94 -8.62
CA ARG A 86 20.77 -1.64 -9.92
C ARG A 86 22.14 -2.27 -10.18
N ASP A 87 23.22 -1.53 -9.93
CA ASP A 87 24.57 -1.98 -10.23
C ASP A 87 25.09 -3.02 -9.23
N ALA A 88 24.50 -3.09 -8.03
CA ALA A 88 24.81 -4.08 -7.01
C ALA A 88 24.03 -5.40 -7.17
N LEU A 89 22.85 -5.36 -7.80
CA LEU A 89 22.04 -6.56 -8.05
C LEU A 89 22.73 -7.54 -8.99
N ALA A 90 22.53 -8.84 -8.75
CA ALA A 90 23.03 -9.90 -9.63
C ALA A 90 22.18 -10.01 -10.90
N THR A 91 20.88 -9.73 -10.81
CA THR A 91 19.94 -9.69 -11.93
C THR A 91 20.12 -8.40 -12.72
N ASP A 92 20.39 -8.53 -14.02
CA ASP A 92 20.44 -7.39 -14.93
C ASP A 92 19.09 -6.65 -14.93
N SER A 93 19.13 -5.40 -14.47
CA SER A 93 17.96 -4.64 -14.10
C SER A 93 17.99 -3.25 -14.73
N ARG A 94 16.82 -2.63 -14.87
CA ARG A 94 16.69 -1.30 -15.47
C ARG A 94 15.77 -0.42 -14.66
N ARG A 95 16.22 0.84 -14.53
CA ARG A 95 15.43 1.92 -13.95
C ARG A 95 14.36 2.44 -14.92
N TRP A 96 13.19 2.79 -14.39
CA TRP A 96 12.21 3.65 -15.05
C TRP A 96 11.76 4.75 -14.09
N ARG A 97 11.13 5.80 -14.64
CA ARG A 97 10.56 6.89 -13.85
C ARG A 97 9.29 7.42 -14.49
N THR A 98 8.32 7.76 -13.66
CA THR A 98 7.07 8.44 -14.04
C THR A 98 6.87 9.66 -13.16
N ALA A 99 5.77 10.39 -13.30
CA ALA A 99 5.51 11.53 -12.41
C ALA A 99 5.38 11.15 -10.92
N GLN A 100 5.01 9.90 -10.61
CA GLN A 100 4.80 9.42 -9.24
C GLN A 100 5.70 8.25 -8.82
N VAL A 101 6.53 7.72 -9.74
CA VAL A 101 7.30 6.50 -9.47
C VAL A 101 8.77 6.71 -9.82
N GLU A 102 9.65 6.27 -8.93
CA GLU A 102 11.03 5.89 -9.23
C GLU A 102 11.12 4.36 -9.18
N GLY A 103 11.43 3.69 -10.29
CA GLY A 103 11.28 2.24 -10.38
C GLY A 103 12.53 1.50 -10.82
N LEU A 104 12.73 0.28 -10.31
CA LEU A 104 13.79 -0.67 -10.67
C LEU A 104 13.21 -2.08 -10.83
N ALA A 105 13.59 -2.79 -11.89
CA ALA A 105 13.07 -4.13 -12.20
C ALA A 105 14.01 -4.87 -13.14
N PRO A 106 13.94 -6.21 -13.19
CA PRO A 106 14.69 -7.03 -14.14
C PRO A 106 14.44 -6.62 -15.59
N LEU A 107 15.50 -6.66 -16.39
CA LEU A 107 15.44 -6.49 -17.84
C LEU A 107 14.84 -7.71 -18.55
N GLU A 108 15.01 -8.90 -17.97
CA GLU A 108 14.51 -10.13 -18.55
C GLU A 108 12.97 -10.20 -18.46
N GLY A 109 12.36 -10.67 -19.55
CA GLY A 109 10.91 -10.86 -19.62
C GLY A 109 10.13 -9.55 -19.73
N ASN A 110 8.93 -9.53 -19.13
CA ASN A 110 8.01 -8.40 -19.19
C ASN A 110 7.78 -7.74 -17.82
N ILE A 111 8.63 -8.04 -16.83
CA ILE A 111 8.46 -7.58 -15.44
C ILE A 111 8.50 -6.05 -15.36
N GLY A 112 9.54 -5.40 -15.88
CA GLY A 112 9.65 -3.94 -15.86
C GLY A 112 8.45 -3.21 -16.48
N PRO A 113 8.07 -3.50 -17.75
CA PRO A 113 6.88 -2.90 -18.37
C PRO A 113 5.58 -3.20 -17.62
N ARG A 114 5.42 -4.41 -17.05
CA ARG A 114 4.24 -4.77 -16.25
C ARG A 114 4.19 -4.01 -14.94
N ALA A 115 5.29 -3.95 -14.20
CA ALA A 115 5.39 -3.22 -12.94
C ALA A 115 5.11 -1.72 -13.14
N ALA A 116 5.69 -1.11 -14.17
CA ALA A 116 5.42 0.28 -14.51
C ALA A 116 3.93 0.53 -14.84
N ALA A 117 3.33 -0.32 -15.68
CA ALA A 117 1.92 -0.20 -16.03
C ALA A 117 0.99 -0.47 -14.84
N ALA A 118 1.34 -1.43 -13.98
CA ALA A 118 0.61 -1.75 -12.76
C ALA A 118 0.64 -0.56 -11.79
N ALA A 119 1.81 0.00 -11.52
CA ALA A 119 1.98 1.12 -10.59
C ALA A 119 1.18 2.36 -11.03
N ASP A 120 1.35 2.81 -12.27
CA ASP A 120 0.63 3.99 -12.80
C ASP A 120 -0.89 3.78 -12.76
N ARG A 121 -1.32 2.55 -13.04
CA ARG A 121 -2.73 2.19 -13.01
C ARG A 121 -3.27 2.15 -11.59
N SER A 122 -2.56 1.54 -10.65
CA SER A 122 -2.92 1.44 -9.24
C SER A 122 -3.06 2.83 -8.64
N LEU A 123 -2.01 3.67 -8.70
CA LEU A 123 -2.03 5.03 -8.13
C LEU A 123 -3.22 5.86 -8.65
N ARG A 124 -3.48 5.80 -9.97
CA ARG A 124 -4.61 6.52 -10.58
C ARG A 124 -5.97 5.99 -10.11
N VAL A 125 -6.14 4.67 -10.06
CA VAL A 125 -7.42 4.05 -9.69
C VAL A 125 -7.70 4.20 -8.20
N ILE A 126 -6.71 3.95 -7.35
CA ILE A 126 -6.76 4.11 -5.90
C ILE A 126 -7.07 5.58 -5.55
N GLY A 127 -6.34 6.53 -6.15
CA GLY A 127 -6.54 7.96 -5.92
C GLY A 127 -7.97 8.44 -6.24
N GLU A 128 -8.59 7.92 -7.31
CA GLU A 128 -9.98 8.25 -7.63
C GLU A 128 -10.99 7.48 -6.76
N ALA A 129 -10.76 6.19 -6.51
CA ALA A 129 -11.67 5.32 -5.75
C ALA A 129 -11.82 5.77 -4.30
N LEU A 130 -10.71 6.22 -3.71
CA LEU A 130 -10.62 6.58 -2.30
C LEU A 130 -10.74 8.10 -2.08
N ARG A 131 -11.06 8.88 -3.12
CA ARG A 131 -11.19 10.34 -3.05
C ARG A 131 -12.14 10.82 -1.94
N GLU A 132 -13.27 10.14 -1.74
CA GLU A 132 -14.25 10.53 -0.72
C GLU A 132 -13.76 10.34 0.72
N ILE A 133 -12.76 9.49 0.91
CA ILE A 133 -12.12 9.26 2.21
C ILE A 133 -10.88 10.15 2.32
N ARG A 134 -9.98 10.13 1.32
CA ARG A 134 -8.71 10.85 1.32
C ARG A 134 -8.84 12.37 1.16
N GLY A 135 -9.93 12.83 0.54
CA GLY A 135 -10.08 14.22 0.08
C GLY A 135 -9.68 14.41 -1.38
N GLU A 136 -9.87 15.63 -1.89
CA GLU A 136 -9.59 15.96 -3.29
C GLU A 136 -8.10 15.78 -3.64
N PRO A 137 -7.74 15.08 -4.75
CA PRO A 137 -6.35 14.77 -5.08
C PRO A 137 -5.46 16.01 -5.25
N ARG A 138 -6.04 17.16 -5.62
CA ARG A 138 -5.31 18.43 -5.73
C ARG A 138 -4.81 18.93 -4.37
N ASN A 139 -5.54 18.64 -3.31
CA ASN A 139 -5.22 19.08 -1.95
C ASN A 139 -4.54 17.98 -1.13
N ASN A 140 -4.69 16.72 -1.54
CA ASN A 140 -4.07 15.56 -0.91
C ASN A 140 -3.57 14.53 -1.95
N PRO A 141 -2.52 14.86 -2.72
CA PRO A 141 -1.94 13.92 -3.68
C PRO A 141 -1.34 12.71 -2.96
N ILE A 142 -1.38 11.55 -3.62
CA ILE A 142 -0.54 10.41 -3.22
C ILE A 142 0.91 10.83 -3.53
N PRO A 143 1.84 10.72 -2.56
CA PRO A 143 3.21 11.16 -2.77
C PRO A 143 3.92 10.22 -3.77
N PRO A 144 5.04 10.65 -4.36
CA PRO A 144 5.87 9.75 -5.14
C PRO A 144 6.42 8.58 -4.31
N ILE A 145 6.64 7.43 -4.95
CA ILE A 145 7.12 6.21 -4.31
C ILE A 145 8.22 5.53 -5.13
N GLY A 146 9.14 4.85 -4.44
CA GLY A 146 10.11 3.93 -5.02
C GLY A 146 9.49 2.55 -5.25
N ILE A 147 9.73 1.90 -6.39
CA ILE A 147 9.29 0.52 -6.64
C ILE A 147 10.48 -0.32 -7.04
N VAL A 148 10.75 -1.37 -6.27
CA VAL A 148 11.88 -2.28 -6.48
C VAL A 148 11.33 -3.68 -6.72
N ALA A 149 11.20 -4.08 -7.98
CA ALA A 149 10.89 -5.46 -8.35
C ALA A 149 12.19 -6.26 -8.42
N LEU A 150 12.30 -7.36 -7.68
CA LEU A 150 13.52 -8.15 -7.56
C LEU A 150 13.35 -9.48 -8.30
N GLY A 151 14.37 -9.84 -9.09
CA GLY A 151 14.28 -10.92 -10.08
C GLY A 151 14.33 -12.31 -9.49
N THR A 152 14.88 -12.43 -8.28
CA THR A 152 15.07 -13.70 -7.56
C THR A 152 14.58 -13.58 -6.11
N HIS A 153 14.27 -14.72 -5.48
CA HIS A 153 13.92 -14.75 -4.07
C HIS A 153 15.12 -14.37 -3.18
N GLU A 154 16.34 -14.74 -3.57
CA GLU A 154 17.56 -14.39 -2.84
C GLU A 154 17.75 -12.87 -2.78
N GLU A 155 17.68 -12.19 -3.92
CA GLU A 155 17.75 -10.72 -3.96
C GLU A 155 16.61 -10.07 -3.17
N TYR A 156 15.39 -10.62 -3.25
CA TYR A 156 14.26 -10.14 -2.45
C TYR A 156 14.54 -10.21 -0.96
N TYR A 157 14.94 -11.38 -0.46
CA TYR A 157 15.21 -11.57 0.96
C TYR A 157 16.42 -10.77 1.44
N SER A 158 17.51 -10.71 0.67
CA SER A 158 18.67 -9.84 0.98
C SER A 158 18.27 -8.37 1.06
N PHE A 159 17.42 -7.90 0.15
CA PHE A 159 16.97 -6.51 0.16
C PHE A 159 16.08 -6.19 1.36
N ILE A 160 15.13 -7.08 1.70
CA ILE A 160 14.21 -6.81 2.80
C ILE A 160 14.81 -7.08 4.19
N ALA A 161 15.87 -7.89 4.30
CA ALA A 161 16.47 -8.30 5.58
C ALA A 161 16.79 -7.12 6.51
N ARG A 162 17.26 -5.99 5.97
CA ARG A 162 17.53 -4.76 6.73
C ARG A 162 16.31 -4.22 7.48
N PHE A 163 15.12 -4.42 6.93
CA PHE A 163 13.89 -3.85 7.47
C PHE A 163 13.19 -4.76 8.49
N TYR A 164 13.76 -5.94 8.79
CA TYR A 164 13.16 -6.97 9.64
C TYR A 164 14.03 -7.40 10.83
N ALA A 165 14.84 -6.50 11.39
CA ALA A 165 15.72 -6.87 12.51
C ALA A 165 14.98 -7.32 13.79
N ASP A 166 13.66 -7.07 13.92
CA ASP A 166 12.89 -7.29 15.16
C ASP A 166 11.51 -8.01 15.02
N GLU A 167 11.09 -8.51 13.85
CA GLU A 167 9.80 -9.24 13.73
C GLU A 167 9.95 -10.70 13.28
N ASP A 168 9.39 -11.58 14.11
CA ASP A 168 9.28 -13.02 13.92
C ASP A 168 8.30 -13.36 12.78
N GLU A 169 8.70 -14.38 11.99
CA GLU A 169 7.94 -15.12 10.97
C GLU A 169 7.56 -14.43 9.64
N TYR A 170 8.08 -15.06 8.57
CA TYR A 170 7.80 -14.77 7.17
C TYR A 170 6.34 -15.09 6.82
N ALA A 171 5.43 -14.14 6.99
CA ALA A 171 4.24 -14.14 6.15
C ALA A 171 4.72 -14.07 4.70
N THR A 172 4.25 -14.98 3.84
CA THR A 172 4.66 -15.11 2.44
C THR A 172 4.09 -13.94 1.62
N SER A 173 4.52 -12.72 1.92
CA SER A 173 4.05 -11.53 1.21
C SER A 173 4.70 -11.47 -0.17
N GLY A 174 3.88 -11.26 -1.21
CA GLY A 174 4.38 -11.05 -2.58
C GLY A 174 5.12 -9.72 -2.77
N GLY A 175 5.05 -8.84 -1.77
CA GLY A 175 5.73 -7.56 -1.71
C GLY A 175 5.64 -6.96 -0.31
N LEU A 176 6.33 -5.84 -0.14
CA LEU A 176 6.44 -5.13 1.13
C LEU A 176 6.50 -3.64 0.89
N TYR A 177 5.55 -2.92 1.50
CA TYR A 177 5.67 -1.49 1.69
C TYR A 177 6.65 -1.17 2.83
N ILE A 178 7.68 -0.38 2.52
CA ILE A 178 8.79 -0.04 3.39
C ILE A 178 8.80 1.47 3.60
N ARG A 179 8.59 1.87 4.85
CA ARG A 179 8.82 3.22 5.33
C ARG A 179 8.86 3.22 6.86
N SER A 180 10.03 3.44 7.45
CA SER A 180 10.21 3.37 8.91
C SER A 180 9.90 4.69 9.60
N THR A 181 10.07 5.83 8.92
CA THR A 181 9.75 7.16 9.46
C THR A 181 9.02 8.04 8.44
N ALA A 182 8.43 9.15 8.90
CA ALA A 182 7.70 10.08 8.03
C ALA A 182 8.59 10.77 7.00
N GLU A 183 9.89 10.80 7.28
CA GLU A 183 10.88 11.50 6.49
C GLU A 183 11.49 10.57 5.44
N GLU A 184 11.49 9.26 5.61
CA GLU A 184 12.04 8.34 4.61
C GLU A 184 11.25 8.39 3.29
N PHE A 185 11.97 8.31 2.16
CA PHE A 185 11.31 8.13 0.86
C PHE A 185 10.68 6.73 0.82
N PRO A 186 9.36 6.63 0.58
CA PRO A 186 8.65 5.36 0.65
C PRO A 186 9.07 4.44 -0.48
N VAL A 187 9.22 3.14 -0.19
CA VAL A 187 9.62 2.12 -1.15
C VAL A 187 8.67 0.93 -1.08
N LEU A 188 8.31 0.38 -2.23
CA LEU A 188 7.62 -0.90 -2.36
C LEU A 188 8.58 -1.92 -2.97
N ALA A 189 8.94 -2.94 -2.20
CA ALA A 189 9.68 -4.10 -2.70
C ALA A 189 8.70 -5.17 -3.21
N ILE A 190 8.99 -5.81 -4.35
CA ILE A 190 8.15 -6.86 -4.93
C ILE A 190 9.03 -8.04 -5.33
N ALA A 191 8.66 -9.23 -4.89
CA ALA A 191 9.27 -10.47 -5.40
C ALA A 191 8.68 -10.78 -6.79
N ALA A 192 9.42 -10.53 -7.86
CA ALA A 192 8.90 -10.68 -9.24
C ALA A 192 8.54 -12.12 -9.62
N GLN A 193 9.03 -13.10 -8.87
CA GLN A 193 8.76 -14.54 -9.04
C GLN A 193 7.67 -15.07 -8.10
N ALA A 194 7.07 -14.22 -7.27
CA ALA A 194 6.02 -14.64 -6.36
C ALA A 194 4.83 -15.25 -7.10
N THR A 195 4.11 -16.14 -6.41
CA THR A 195 2.91 -16.80 -6.92
C THR A 195 1.75 -15.82 -7.17
N PHE A 196 1.72 -14.70 -6.46
CA PHE A 196 0.74 -13.63 -6.65
C PHE A 196 1.03 -12.81 -7.89
N ALA A 197 -0.02 -12.25 -8.51
CA ALA A 197 0.19 -11.36 -9.65
C ALA A 197 0.80 -10.04 -9.15
N ILE A 198 1.90 -9.59 -9.78
CA ILE A 198 2.52 -8.29 -9.52
C ILE A 198 1.47 -7.17 -9.47
N GLU A 199 0.47 -7.22 -10.35
CA GLU A 199 -0.62 -6.24 -10.41
C GLU A 199 -1.49 -6.20 -9.14
N GLU A 200 -1.65 -7.32 -8.44
CA GLU A 200 -2.44 -7.44 -7.20
C GLU A 200 -1.64 -6.93 -6.01
N THR A 201 -0.44 -7.44 -5.82
CA THR A 201 0.49 -6.94 -4.80
C THR A 201 0.69 -5.43 -4.95
N MET A 202 0.89 -4.95 -6.17
CA MET A 202 1.00 -3.52 -6.45
C MET A 202 -0.26 -2.73 -6.05
N ALA A 203 -1.45 -3.29 -6.25
CA ALA A 203 -2.70 -2.63 -5.88
C ALA A 203 -2.91 -2.62 -4.36
N HIS A 204 -2.55 -3.72 -3.69
CA HIS A 204 -2.62 -3.89 -2.25
C HIS A 204 -1.69 -2.89 -1.54
N GLU A 205 -0.40 -2.97 -1.80
CA GLU A 205 0.62 -2.17 -1.11
C GLU A 205 0.51 -0.67 -1.44
N LEU A 206 0.11 -0.30 -2.67
CA LEU A 206 -0.13 1.11 -2.99
C LEU A 206 -1.42 1.66 -2.37
N THR A 207 -2.31 0.79 -1.86
CA THR A 207 -3.46 1.23 -1.07
C THR A 207 -3.00 1.64 0.32
N HIS A 208 -2.16 0.83 0.97
CA HIS A 208 -1.47 1.19 2.23
C HIS A 208 -0.69 2.50 2.07
N HIS A 209 0.11 2.61 1.00
CA HIS A 209 0.83 3.84 0.69
C HIS A 209 -0.09 5.07 0.53
N ALA A 210 -1.29 4.91 -0.03
CA ALA A 210 -2.23 6.00 -0.18
C ALA A 210 -2.77 6.51 1.18
N PHE A 211 -2.68 5.69 2.23
CA PHE A 211 -3.08 5.97 3.61
C PHE A 211 -1.91 6.17 4.57
N ALA A 212 -0.66 6.11 4.09
CA ALA A 212 0.54 5.95 4.90
C ALA A 212 0.49 6.69 6.28
N PRO A 213 0.71 5.95 7.38
CA PRO A 213 0.38 6.34 8.76
C PRO A 213 1.23 7.47 9.34
N ASP A 214 2.35 7.77 8.70
CA ASP A 214 3.32 8.79 9.09
C ASP A 214 2.90 10.22 8.71
N ARG A 215 1.71 10.36 8.13
CA ARG A 215 1.03 11.64 7.99
C ARG A 215 0.12 11.82 9.20
N PRO A 216 0.56 12.49 10.28
CA PRO A 216 -0.25 12.69 11.48
C PRO A 216 -1.58 13.40 11.19
N GLU A 217 -1.67 14.15 10.08
CA GLU A 217 -2.93 14.72 9.60
C GLU A 217 -3.92 13.70 9.01
N LEU A 218 -3.49 12.47 8.75
CA LEU A 218 -4.29 11.40 8.14
C LEU A 218 -4.70 10.28 9.11
N GLY A 219 -4.15 10.20 10.33
CA GLY A 219 -4.47 9.24 11.39
C GLY A 219 -4.30 7.76 11.01
N HIS A 220 -4.35 6.85 12.00
CA HIS A 220 -4.26 5.40 11.77
C HIS A 220 -5.64 4.80 11.51
N LEU A 221 -5.75 3.96 10.50
CA LEU A 221 -6.96 3.17 10.30
C LEU A 221 -6.94 1.92 11.18
N PRO A 222 -8.10 1.40 11.62
CA PRO A 222 -8.17 0.04 12.14
C PRO A 222 -7.67 -0.95 11.08
N MET A 223 -6.89 -1.95 11.50
CA MET A 223 -6.28 -2.94 10.59
C MET A 223 -7.28 -3.57 9.61
N TRP A 224 -8.47 -3.97 10.12
CA TRP A 224 -9.51 -4.55 9.27
C TRP A 224 -10.04 -3.60 8.17
N VAL A 225 -10.00 -2.29 8.40
CA VAL A 225 -10.39 -1.29 7.39
C VAL A 225 -9.30 -1.15 6.34
N GLU A 226 -8.05 -1.03 6.79
CA GLU A 226 -6.88 -0.88 5.92
C GLU A 226 -6.75 -2.08 4.99
N GLU A 227 -6.76 -3.28 5.56
CA GLU A 227 -6.69 -4.53 4.80
C GLU A 227 -7.92 -4.78 3.94
N GLY A 228 -9.12 -4.53 4.47
CA GLY A 228 -10.33 -4.66 3.69
C GLY A 228 -10.36 -3.71 2.47
N LEU A 229 -9.84 -2.49 2.61
CA LEU A 229 -9.70 -1.56 1.50
C LEU A 229 -8.62 -2.01 0.51
N ALA A 230 -7.48 -2.50 0.99
CA ALA A 230 -6.39 -3.01 0.16
C ALA A 230 -6.85 -4.19 -0.71
N GLN A 231 -7.50 -5.21 -0.12
CA GLN A 231 -8.05 -6.35 -0.85
C GLN A 231 -9.14 -5.94 -1.84
N MET A 232 -10.03 -5.01 -1.46
CA MET A 232 -11.00 -4.46 -2.41
C MET A 232 -10.34 -3.73 -3.58
N MET A 233 -9.21 -3.04 -3.34
CA MET A 233 -8.46 -2.36 -4.40
C MET A 233 -7.74 -3.34 -5.33
N GLU A 234 -7.31 -4.52 -4.87
CA GLU A 234 -6.78 -5.57 -5.75
C GLU A 234 -7.76 -5.90 -6.88
N GLU A 235 -9.01 -6.20 -6.54
CA GLU A 235 -10.04 -6.51 -7.54
C GLU A 235 -10.38 -5.29 -8.40
N TYR A 236 -10.46 -4.11 -7.78
CA TYR A 236 -10.88 -2.89 -8.46
C TYR A 236 -9.83 -2.41 -9.46
N VAL A 237 -8.56 -2.50 -9.06
CA VAL A 237 -7.43 -2.29 -9.95
C VAL A 237 -7.42 -3.43 -10.96
N THR A 238 -7.19 -4.68 -10.64
CA THR A 238 -6.99 -5.73 -11.66
C THR A 238 -8.22 -6.01 -12.54
N ARG A 239 -9.42 -5.63 -12.09
CA ARG A 239 -10.72 -6.01 -12.66
C ARG A 239 -10.95 -7.53 -12.64
N ALA A 240 -10.27 -8.23 -11.75
CA ALA A 240 -10.43 -9.66 -11.51
C ALA A 240 -11.12 -9.86 -10.15
N PRO A 241 -12.42 -10.20 -10.10
CA PRO A 241 -13.05 -10.54 -8.84
C PRO A 241 -12.51 -11.87 -8.33
N ARG A 242 -12.15 -11.93 -7.05
CA ARG A 242 -11.54 -13.09 -6.38
C ARG A 242 -12.10 -13.36 -5.00
N PHE A 243 -12.83 -12.41 -4.41
CA PHE A 243 -13.44 -12.56 -3.11
C PHE A 243 -14.40 -13.75 -3.08
N VAL A 244 -14.14 -14.65 -2.14
CA VAL A 244 -14.99 -15.82 -1.84
C VAL A 244 -15.43 -15.71 -0.39
N PHE A 245 -16.75 -15.78 -0.22
CA PHE A 245 -17.42 -15.82 1.08
C PHE A 245 -18.64 -16.73 0.95
N ASP A 246 -18.35 -18.02 0.77
CA ASP A 246 -19.35 -19.06 0.58
C ASP A 246 -19.68 -19.77 1.90
N ARG A 247 -20.43 -20.87 1.82
CA ARG A 247 -20.85 -21.61 3.01
C ARG A 247 -19.66 -22.23 3.76
N GLU A 248 -18.63 -22.68 3.05
CA GLU A 248 -17.47 -23.31 3.67
C GLU A 248 -16.65 -22.27 4.45
N ILE A 249 -16.38 -21.12 3.85
CA ILE A 249 -15.74 -19.99 4.53
C ILE A 249 -16.57 -19.50 5.73
N LEU A 250 -17.89 -19.43 5.59
CA LEU A 250 -18.79 -19.06 6.68
C LEU A 250 -18.74 -20.06 7.85
N GLU A 251 -18.72 -21.36 7.57
CA GLU A 251 -18.60 -22.42 8.57
C GLU A 251 -17.25 -22.33 9.31
N ARG A 252 -16.14 -22.02 8.60
CA ARG A 252 -14.81 -21.78 9.20
C ARG A 252 -14.82 -20.56 10.12
N HIS A 253 -15.40 -19.43 9.67
CA HIS A 253 -15.56 -18.25 10.52
C HIS A 253 -16.39 -18.53 11.77
N GLN A 254 -17.51 -19.24 11.63
CA GLN A 254 -18.34 -19.59 12.78
C GLN A 254 -17.56 -20.47 13.76
N ALA A 255 -16.83 -21.47 13.28
CA ALA A 255 -16.02 -22.34 14.14
C ALA A 255 -14.94 -21.56 14.89
N LEU A 256 -14.14 -20.76 14.18
CA LEU A 256 -13.05 -20.00 14.78
C LEU A 256 -13.55 -18.95 15.77
N TRP A 257 -14.42 -18.04 15.33
CA TRP A 257 -14.79 -16.87 16.12
C TRP A 257 -15.73 -17.21 17.30
N LEU A 258 -16.42 -18.35 17.27
CA LEU A 258 -17.12 -18.87 18.45
C LEU A 258 -16.16 -19.39 19.54
N GLU A 259 -14.97 -19.85 19.14
CA GLU A 259 -13.96 -20.39 20.06
C GLU A 259 -13.13 -19.26 20.69
N ILE A 260 -12.59 -18.35 19.88
CA ILE A 260 -11.63 -17.35 20.35
C ILE A 260 -12.21 -15.94 20.52
N GLY A 261 -13.44 -15.69 20.05
CA GLY A 261 -14.06 -14.36 20.07
C GLY A 261 -13.57 -13.45 18.93
N LEU A 262 -14.08 -12.21 18.87
CA LEU A 262 -13.76 -11.23 17.80
C LEU A 262 -12.84 -10.10 18.27
N ASP A 263 -12.40 -10.12 19.53
CA ASP A 263 -11.59 -9.05 20.12
C ASP A 263 -10.26 -8.88 19.36
N GLY A 264 -9.60 -10.00 19.00
CA GLY A 264 -8.36 -9.99 18.22
C GLY A 264 -8.54 -9.45 16.79
N PHE A 265 -9.70 -9.70 16.18
CA PHE A 265 -10.04 -9.13 14.86
C PHE A 265 -10.28 -7.62 14.95
N ALA A 266 -11.00 -7.17 15.98
CA ALA A 266 -11.32 -5.76 16.17
C ALA A 266 -10.08 -4.93 16.54
N SER A 267 -9.19 -5.49 17.37
CA SER A 267 -7.92 -4.86 17.78
C SER A 267 -6.85 -4.88 16.67
N GLY A 268 -6.93 -5.85 15.76
CA GLY A 268 -5.93 -6.09 14.71
C GLY A 268 -4.89 -7.16 15.07
N GLU A 269 -4.88 -7.67 16.30
CA GLU A 269 -3.93 -8.70 16.76
C GLU A 269 -3.96 -9.97 15.90
N SER A 270 -5.14 -10.41 15.47
CA SER A 270 -5.30 -11.66 14.72
C SER A 270 -4.73 -11.60 13.28
N PHE A 271 -4.41 -10.41 12.76
CA PHE A 271 -3.76 -10.24 11.44
C PHE A 271 -2.28 -10.62 11.46
N HIS A 272 -1.69 -10.69 12.66
CA HIS A 272 -0.30 -11.08 12.88
C HIS A 272 -0.17 -12.48 13.49
N SER A 273 -1.29 -13.18 13.70
CA SER A 273 -1.28 -14.49 14.35
C SER A 273 -0.63 -15.55 13.45
N PRO A 274 0.41 -16.27 13.93
CA PRO A 274 0.98 -17.40 13.21
C PRO A 274 0.16 -18.69 13.41
N GLU A 275 -0.89 -18.65 14.24
CA GLU A 275 -1.63 -19.83 14.65
C GLU A 275 -2.82 -20.13 13.73
N GLY A 276 -2.91 -21.39 13.30
CA GLY A 276 -4.10 -21.95 12.66
C GLY A 276 -4.56 -21.19 11.41
N GLU A 277 -5.82 -20.78 11.41
CA GLU A 277 -6.48 -20.06 10.30
C GLU A 277 -6.81 -18.60 10.66
N GLU A 278 -6.31 -18.10 11.80
CA GLU A 278 -6.69 -16.78 12.35
C GLU A 278 -6.35 -15.64 11.40
N GLN A 279 -5.12 -15.62 10.89
CA GLN A 279 -4.67 -14.61 9.94
C GLN A 279 -5.50 -14.64 8.66
N GLU A 280 -5.61 -15.81 8.01
CA GLU A 280 -6.38 -15.97 6.75
C GLU A 280 -7.83 -15.49 6.91
N LEU A 281 -8.49 -15.92 7.99
CA LEU A 281 -9.87 -15.54 8.27
C LEU A 281 -10.00 -14.07 8.72
N SER A 282 -8.96 -13.46 9.29
CA SER A 282 -8.96 -12.02 9.59
C SER A 282 -9.00 -11.18 8.31
N TYR A 283 -8.12 -11.49 7.34
CA TYR A 283 -8.15 -10.84 6.03
C TYR A 283 -9.49 -11.07 5.31
N ASN A 284 -9.97 -12.31 5.26
CA ASN A 284 -11.24 -12.62 4.58
C ASN A 284 -12.43 -11.87 5.21
N LEU A 285 -12.51 -11.81 6.55
CA LEU A 285 -13.55 -11.08 7.26
C LEU A 285 -13.42 -9.56 7.08
N ALA A 286 -12.20 -9.03 7.05
CA ALA A 286 -11.93 -7.61 6.77
C ALA A 286 -12.47 -7.19 5.40
N GLU A 287 -12.19 -7.96 4.34
CA GLU A 287 -12.73 -7.72 3.01
C GLU A 287 -14.26 -7.86 3.00
N ALA A 288 -14.82 -8.90 3.63
CA ALA A 288 -16.26 -9.13 3.68
C ALA A 288 -17.00 -7.94 4.33
N LEU A 289 -16.52 -7.51 5.51
CA LEU A 289 -17.10 -6.43 6.30
C LEU A 289 -16.99 -5.09 5.57
N THR A 290 -15.79 -4.74 5.11
CA THR A 290 -15.52 -3.52 4.35
C THR A 290 -16.37 -3.46 3.09
N ARG A 291 -16.43 -4.55 2.31
CA ARG A 291 -17.22 -4.64 1.08
C ARG A 291 -18.70 -4.45 1.35
N SER A 292 -19.23 -5.07 2.40
CA SER A 292 -20.63 -4.93 2.80
C SER A 292 -20.95 -3.49 3.20
N LEU A 293 -20.15 -2.90 4.09
CA LEU A 293 -20.35 -1.53 4.58
C LEU A 293 -20.21 -0.49 3.45
N ALA A 294 -19.16 -0.60 2.63
CA ALA A 294 -18.93 0.30 1.50
C ALA A 294 -20.03 0.20 0.42
N THR A 295 -20.75 -0.93 0.35
CA THR A 295 -21.83 -1.16 -0.62
C THR A 295 -23.20 -0.77 -0.09
N THR A 296 -23.52 -1.16 1.15
CA THR A 296 -24.86 -1.05 1.73
C THR A 296 -25.04 0.23 2.54
N ARG A 297 -23.95 0.73 3.14
CA ARG A 297 -23.93 1.88 4.06
C ARG A 297 -22.77 2.81 3.74
N ARG A 298 -22.53 3.08 2.45
CA ARG A 298 -21.36 3.82 1.96
C ARG A 298 -21.09 5.14 2.72
N ALA A 299 -22.13 5.96 2.90
CA ALA A 299 -21.97 7.27 3.53
C ALA A 299 -21.51 7.15 4.99
N ASP A 300 -22.12 6.23 5.73
CA ASP A 300 -21.77 5.89 7.11
C ASP A 300 -20.35 5.33 7.19
N PHE A 301 -20.03 4.36 6.34
CA PHE A 301 -18.70 3.76 6.28
C PHE A 301 -17.63 4.81 6.00
N PHE A 302 -17.84 5.68 5.01
CA PHE A 302 -16.85 6.70 4.70
C PHE A 302 -16.76 7.79 5.77
N ALA A 303 -17.85 8.06 6.51
CA ALA A 303 -17.80 8.92 7.69
C ALA A 303 -16.96 8.29 8.80
N PHE A 304 -17.17 6.99 9.07
CA PHE A 304 -16.36 6.20 10.00
C PHE A 304 -14.87 6.23 9.63
N VAL A 305 -14.52 5.89 8.39
CA VAL A 305 -13.11 5.88 7.95
C VAL A 305 -12.48 7.27 8.10
N ARG A 306 -13.20 8.36 7.77
CA ARG A 306 -12.69 9.73 8.01
C ARG A 306 -12.58 10.09 9.49
N ALA A 307 -13.42 9.51 10.34
CA ALA A 307 -13.41 9.72 11.78
C ALA A 307 -12.21 9.02 12.45
N CYS A 308 -11.93 7.75 12.09
CA CYS A 308 -10.74 7.03 12.56
C CYS A 308 -9.43 7.75 12.20
N ARG A 309 -9.42 8.40 11.04
CA ARG A 309 -8.29 9.20 10.56
C ARG A 309 -8.02 10.48 11.36
N ASN A 310 -8.84 10.78 12.36
CA ASN A 310 -8.59 11.87 13.30
C ASN A 310 -7.98 11.25 14.58
N GLU A 311 -6.68 11.47 14.82
CA GLU A 311 -5.90 10.91 15.95
C GLU A 311 -6.54 11.09 17.35
N ARG A 312 -7.55 11.97 17.47
CA ARG A 312 -8.26 12.25 18.72
C ARG A 312 -9.45 11.32 18.97
N GLN A 313 -9.85 10.51 18.00
CA GLN A 313 -11.09 9.75 18.06
C GLN A 313 -10.82 8.25 18.27
N ASP A 314 -11.40 7.72 19.33
CA ASP A 314 -11.45 6.28 19.62
C ASP A 314 -12.19 5.55 18.49
N HIS A 315 -11.56 4.51 17.93
CA HIS A 315 -12.10 3.74 16.81
C HIS A 315 -13.42 3.04 17.16
N GLU A 316 -13.58 2.55 18.39
CA GLU A 316 -14.84 1.96 18.83
C GLU A 316 -15.94 3.02 18.93
N LEU A 317 -15.60 4.21 19.44
CA LEU A 317 -16.54 5.31 19.50
C LEU A 317 -16.97 5.74 18.09
N ALA A 318 -16.02 5.87 17.16
CA ALA A 318 -16.31 6.15 15.76
C ALA A 318 -17.20 5.08 15.13
N ALA A 319 -16.98 3.79 15.44
CA ALA A 319 -17.81 2.70 14.96
C ALA A 319 -19.24 2.83 15.49
N ARG A 320 -19.42 3.10 16.79
CA ARG A 320 -20.75 3.30 17.38
C ARG A 320 -21.48 4.51 16.76
N GLU A 321 -20.78 5.62 16.58
CA GLU A 321 -21.36 6.87 16.05
C GLU A 321 -21.77 6.76 14.58
N HIS A 322 -20.93 6.14 13.75
CA HIS A 322 -21.13 6.14 12.30
C HIS A 322 -21.69 4.81 11.79
N LEU A 323 -21.26 3.68 12.34
CA LEU A 323 -21.69 2.34 11.94
C LEU A 323 -22.81 1.81 12.83
N GLY A 324 -23.15 2.45 13.94
CA GLY A 324 -24.32 2.10 14.77
C GLY A 324 -24.14 0.86 15.65
N GLY A 325 -22.89 0.43 15.87
CA GLY A 325 -22.52 -0.70 16.71
C GLY A 325 -20.99 -0.80 16.85
N THR A 326 -20.51 -1.75 17.64
CA THR A 326 -19.07 -2.05 17.71
C THR A 326 -18.61 -2.85 16.49
N VAL A 327 -17.29 -2.96 16.30
CA VAL A 327 -16.74 -3.76 15.18
C VAL A 327 -17.11 -5.23 15.36
N GLU A 328 -17.07 -5.74 16.58
CA GLU A 328 -17.45 -7.11 16.94
C GLU A 328 -18.92 -7.37 16.65
N GLU A 329 -19.84 -6.46 17.02
CA GLU A 329 -21.27 -6.61 16.71
C GLU A 329 -21.53 -6.67 15.20
N LEU A 330 -20.80 -5.87 14.41
CA LEU A 330 -20.91 -5.84 12.96
C LEU A 330 -20.34 -7.12 12.31
N ALA A 331 -19.18 -7.57 12.78
CA ALA A 331 -18.55 -8.81 12.34
C ALA A 331 -19.39 -10.04 12.72
N GLU A 332 -19.89 -10.10 13.96
CA GLU A 332 -20.77 -11.15 14.45
C GLU A 332 -22.04 -11.24 13.61
N SER A 333 -22.65 -10.09 13.28
CA SER A 333 -23.83 -10.04 12.41
C SER A 333 -23.58 -10.62 11.01
N MET A 334 -22.36 -10.43 10.49
CA MET A 334 -21.95 -10.94 9.20
C MET A 334 -21.80 -12.46 9.20
N ILE A 335 -21.15 -13.02 10.23
CA ILE A 335 -20.91 -14.46 10.34
C ILE A 335 -22.13 -15.23 10.89
N SER A 336 -23.04 -14.55 11.58
CA SER A 336 -24.24 -15.14 12.17
C SER A 336 -25.50 -15.01 11.31
N SER A 337 -25.44 -14.25 10.20
CA SER A 337 -26.59 -14.10 9.30
C SER A 337 -26.97 -15.45 8.72
N LYS A 338 -28.07 -16.02 9.25
CA LYS A 338 -28.69 -17.24 8.77
C LYS A 338 -28.92 -17.15 7.27
N THR A 339 -28.38 -18.11 6.54
CA THR A 339 -28.78 -18.42 5.17
C THR A 339 -30.30 -18.63 5.18
N HIS A 340 -31.05 -17.64 4.68
CA HIS A 340 -32.48 -17.76 4.44
C HIS A 340 -32.74 -18.32 3.05
#